data_AF-A0A554X885-F1
#
_entry.id   AF-A0A554X885-F1
#
_cell.length_a   1.000
_cell.length_b   1.000
_cell.length_c   1.000
_cell.angle_alpha   90.00
_cell.angle_beta   90.00
_cell.angle_gamma   90.00
#
_symmetry.space_group_name_H-M   'P 1'
#
loop_
_entity.id
_entity.type
_entity.pdbx_description
1 polymer ?
#
loop_
_entity_poly.entity_id
_entity_poly.type
_entity_poly.pdbx_seq_one_letter_code
_entity_poly.pdbx_strand_id
1 'polypeptide(L)'
;MKRILLLVLTNLAVMAVLLITTRILGVDRFLTANGLNMTALAVFSLVIGFGGAFISLLLSKPMAKWSTGLVIINEPRTADEAWIVNTVRRFAEKAGIGMPEVGIYEGAPNAFATGAFRDSALVAVSTGLLQNMTREEVEAVIGHEVAHIANGDMVTMTLIQGVMNTFVVFLSRVIGFVVDSFLRRGDSEQSGPGIGYLITSIVMEVVLGFLAAIIVAWFSRQREFRADAGAAMLMGRKQPMINALARLGGLEPGALPQGMQALGITGSLGKLFSTHPPIEERIAALQAL
;
A
#
# COMPACT_ATOMS: atom_id res chain seq x y z
N MET A 1 11.12 -14.84 4.60
CA MET A 1 11.43 -15.61 3.37
C MET A 1 10.26 -16.45 2.85
N LYS A 2 9.68 -17.39 3.63
CA LYS A 2 8.56 -18.24 3.17
C LYS A 2 7.36 -17.47 2.59
N ARG A 3 6.93 -16.36 3.23
CA ARG A 3 5.81 -15.53 2.74
C ARG A 3 6.12 -14.83 1.42
N ILE A 4 7.31 -14.25 1.28
CA ILE A 4 7.74 -13.58 0.04
C ILE A 4 7.83 -14.59 -1.10
N LEU A 5 8.41 -15.77 -0.85
CA LEU A 5 8.51 -16.84 -1.84
C LEU A 5 7.13 -17.33 -2.28
N LEU A 6 6.24 -17.64 -1.34
CA LEU A 6 4.87 -18.08 -1.64
C LEU A 6 4.13 -17.03 -2.48
N LEU A 7 4.30 -15.75 -2.15
CA LEU A 7 3.59 -14.68 -2.84
C LEU A 7 4.17 -14.44 -4.25
N VAL A 8 5.50 -14.51 -4.41
CA VAL A 8 6.15 -14.51 -5.74
C VAL A 8 5.67 -15.71 -6.58
N LEU A 9 5.60 -16.90 -5.99
CA LEU A 9 5.10 -18.10 -6.67
C LEU A 9 3.63 -17.96 -7.06
N THR A 10 2.78 -17.42 -6.18
CA THR A 10 1.38 -17.13 -6.50
C THR A 10 1.27 -16.18 -7.68
N ASN A 11 2.12 -15.15 -7.76
CA ASN A 11 2.09 -14.19 -8.87
C ASN A 11 2.58 -14.80 -10.19
N LEU A 12 3.62 -15.63 -10.14
CA LEU A 12 4.04 -16.41 -11.30
C LEU A 12 2.96 -17.39 -11.76
N ALA A 13 2.26 -18.03 -10.82
CA ALA A 13 1.14 -18.91 -11.11
C ALA A 13 -0.04 -18.14 -11.73
N VAL A 14 -0.36 -16.94 -11.23
CA VAL A 14 -1.38 -16.06 -11.80
C VAL A 14 -1.04 -15.68 -13.24
N MET A 15 0.22 -15.32 -13.51
CA MET A 15 0.69 -15.05 -14.88
C MET A 15 0.64 -16.29 -15.77
N ALA A 16 0.97 -17.46 -15.24
CA ALA A 16 0.86 -18.72 -15.96
C ALA A 16 -0.60 -19.05 -16.32
N VAL A 17 -1.53 -18.90 -15.37
CA VAL A 17 -2.97 -19.08 -15.60
C VAL A 17 -3.47 -18.11 -16.66
N LEU A 18 -3.04 -16.86 -16.62
CA LEU A 18 -3.40 -15.85 -17.61
C LEU A 18 -2.91 -16.23 -19.01
N LEU A 19 -1.65 -16.67 -19.15
CA LEU A 19 -1.09 -17.16 -20.41
C LEU A 19 -1.81 -18.42 -20.92
N ILE A 20 -2.17 -19.34 -20.03
CA ILE A 20 -2.94 -20.54 -20.39
C ILE A 20 -4.33 -20.14 -20.87
N THR A 21 -4.98 -19.19 -20.21
CA THR A 21 -6.32 -18.72 -20.55
C THR A 21 -6.33 -18.04 -21.93
N THR A 22 -5.37 -17.17 -22.22
CA THR A 22 -5.28 -16.52 -23.55
C THR A 22 -4.98 -17.52 -24.67
N ARG A 23 -4.24 -18.60 -24.38
CA ARG A 23 -4.03 -19.72 -25.31
C ARG A 23 -5.31 -20.52 -25.55
N ILE A 24 -6.05 -20.88 -24.49
CA ILE A 24 -7.31 -21.62 -24.59
C ILE A 24 -8.35 -20.82 -25.39
N LEU A 25 -8.44 -19.51 -25.16
CA LEU A 25 -9.38 -18.63 -25.86
C LEU A 25 -8.94 -18.29 -27.30
N GLY A 26 -7.79 -18.81 -27.77
CA GLY A 26 -7.28 -18.56 -29.13
C GLY A 26 -6.74 -17.14 -29.36
N VAL A 27 -6.77 -16.28 -28.34
CA VAL A 27 -6.25 -14.91 -28.38
C VAL A 27 -4.75 -14.91 -28.67
N ASP A 28 -4.00 -15.86 -28.10
CA ASP A 28 -2.56 -16.02 -28.35
C ASP A 28 -2.24 -16.26 -29.83
N ARG A 29 -2.98 -17.16 -30.48
CA ARG A 29 -2.79 -17.49 -31.90
C ARG A 29 -3.14 -16.31 -32.80
N PHE A 30 -4.22 -15.58 -32.48
CA PHE A 30 -4.64 -14.39 -33.23
C PHE A 30 -3.59 -13.27 -33.12
N LEU A 31 -3.11 -12.98 -31.92
CA LEU A 31 -2.17 -11.88 -31.68
C LEU A 31 -0.77 -12.20 -32.24
N THR A 32 -0.32 -13.45 -32.11
CA THR A 32 0.97 -13.89 -32.67
C THR A 32 0.97 -13.84 -34.20
N ALA A 33 -0.14 -14.20 -34.85
CA ALA A 33 -0.27 -14.11 -36.30
C ALA A 33 -0.21 -12.66 -36.82
N ASN A 34 -0.57 -11.69 -35.99
CA ASN A 34 -0.51 -10.27 -36.29
C ASN A 34 0.81 -9.61 -35.81
N GLY A 35 1.78 -10.40 -35.32
CA GLY A 35 3.12 -9.94 -34.96
C GLY A 35 3.35 -9.64 -33.47
N LEU A 36 2.37 -9.86 -32.59
CA LEU A 36 2.55 -9.66 -31.14
C LEU A 36 3.01 -10.94 -30.44
N ASN A 37 4.22 -10.91 -29.87
CA ASN A 37 4.73 -12.00 -29.06
C ASN A 37 4.17 -11.94 -27.63
N MET A 38 3.20 -12.80 -27.34
CA MET A 38 2.50 -12.85 -26.05
C MET A 38 3.42 -13.18 -24.87
N THR A 39 4.41 -14.05 -25.07
CA THR A 39 5.40 -14.37 -24.04
C THR A 39 6.28 -13.17 -23.74
N ALA A 40 6.76 -12.47 -24.76
CA ALA A 40 7.54 -11.24 -24.58
C ALA A 40 6.72 -10.15 -23.88
N LEU A 41 5.45 -9.99 -24.24
CA LEU A 41 4.55 -9.05 -23.59
C LEU A 41 4.30 -9.39 -22.11
N ALA A 42 4.09 -10.68 -21.79
CA ALA A 42 3.90 -11.12 -20.41
C ALA A 42 5.15 -10.89 -19.56
N VAL A 43 6.33 -11.24 -20.08
CA VAL A 43 7.62 -10.98 -19.41
C VAL A 43 7.82 -9.48 -19.22
N PHE A 44 7.60 -8.68 -20.26
CA PHE A 44 7.69 -7.23 -20.17
C PHE A 44 6.75 -6.67 -19.09
N SER A 45 5.50 -7.11 -19.07
CA SER A 45 4.48 -6.60 -18.12
C SER A 45 4.82 -7.00 -16.68
N LEU A 46 5.39 -8.20 -16.49
CA LEU A 46 5.90 -8.64 -15.20
C LEU A 46 7.07 -7.77 -14.75
N VAL A 47 8.05 -7.55 -15.62
CA VAL A 47 9.24 -6.72 -15.32
C VAL A 47 8.84 -5.29 -14.98
N ILE A 48 7.94 -4.68 -15.75
CA ILE A 48 7.49 -3.31 -15.46
C ILE A 48 6.65 -3.26 -14.17
N GLY A 49 5.66 -4.15 -14.02
CA GLY A 49 4.77 -4.13 -12.88
C GLY A 49 5.50 -4.37 -11.56
N PHE A 50 6.31 -5.41 -11.47
CA PHE A 50 7.10 -5.70 -10.28
C PHE A 50 8.34 -4.83 -10.14
N GLY A 51 9.02 -4.51 -11.24
CA GLY A 51 10.22 -3.67 -11.22
C GLY A 51 9.92 -2.31 -10.61
N GLY A 52 8.87 -1.63 -11.09
CA GLY A 52 8.43 -0.35 -10.51
C GLY A 52 8.06 -0.47 -9.03
N ALA A 53 7.32 -1.52 -8.65
CA ALA A 53 6.89 -1.72 -7.27
C ALA A 53 8.08 -1.99 -6.33
N PHE A 54 9.03 -2.85 -6.71
CA PHE A 54 10.22 -3.13 -5.88
C PHE A 54 11.17 -1.94 -5.81
N ILE A 55 11.37 -1.22 -6.92
CA ILE A 55 12.15 0.02 -6.91
C ILE A 55 11.53 1.02 -5.93
N SER A 56 10.20 1.21 -5.99
CA SER A 56 9.48 2.08 -5.06
C SER A 56 9.68 1.65 -3.60
N LEU A 57 9.57 0.35 -3.30
CA LEU A 57 9.79 -0.19 -1.96
C LEU A 57 11.22 0.06 -1.45
N LEU A 58 12.22 -0.18 -2.29
CA LEU A 58 13.63 0.00 -1.91
C LEU A 58 13.98 1.48 -1.71
N LEU A 59 13.37 2.36 -2.50
CA LEU A 59 13.56 3.82 -2.38
C LEU A 59 12.71 4.44 -1.26
N SER A 60 11.70 3.74 -0.73
CA SER A 60 10.76 4.31 0.26
C SER A 60 11.43 4.88 1.51
N LYS A 61 12.39 4.16 2.10
CA LYS A 61 13.11 4.60 3.31
C LYS A 61 14.03 5.81 3.06
N PRO A 62 14.95 5.82 2.07
CA PRO A 62 15.77 7.01 1.80
C PRO A 62 14.91 8.19 1.34
N MET A 63 13.87 7.96 0.54
CA MET A 63 12.97 9.02 0.10
C MET A 63 12.17 9.62 1.25
N ALA A 64 11.72 8.82 2.21
CA ALA A 64 11.09 9.32 3.43
C ALA A 64 12.06 10.23 4.22
N LYS A 65 13.32 9.80 4.41
CA LYS A 65 14.33 10.61 5.10
C LYS A 65 14.57 11.96 4.41
N TRP A 66 14.70 11.96 3.09
CA TRP A 66 14.96 13.19 2.32
C TRP A 66 13.74 14.12 2.27
N SER A 67 12.55 13.58 2.06
CA SER A 67 11.33 14.38 1.90
C SER A 67 10.86 15.02 3.21
N THR A 68 11.06 14.36 4.36
CA THR A 68 10.63 14.90 5.65
C THR A 68 11.74 15.66 6.39
N GLY A 69 13.00 15.53 5.95
CA GLY A 69 14.15 16.10 6.66
C GLY A 69 14.32 15.55 8.08
N LEU A 70 13.85 14.32 8.33
CA LEU A 70 13.87 13.74 9.68
C LEU A 70 15.30 13.61 10.22
N VAL A 71 15.43 13.78 11.54
CA VAL A 71 16.67 13.55 12.27
C VAL A 71 16.59 12.19 12.95
N ILE A 72 17.53 11.31 12.62
CA ILE A 72 17.64 9.99 13.26
C ILE A 72 18.20 10.14 14.67
N ILE A 73 17.55 9.52 15.65
CA ILE A 73 18.00 9.47 17.03
C ILE A 73 18.96 8.28 17.18
N ASN A 74 20.24 8.52 16.98
CA ASN A 74 21.28 7.52 17.27
C ASN A 74 21.57 7.44 18.77
N GLU A 75 21.63 8.59 19.43
CA GLU A 75 21.83 8.74 20.87
C GLU A 75 20.82 9.77 21.38
N PRO A 76 19.89 9.38 22.27
CA PRO A 76 18.90 10.31 22.81
C PRO A 76 19.53 11.45 23.60
N ARG A 77 19.16 12.68 23.26
CA ARG A 77 19.63 13.92 23.89
C ARG A 77 18.61 14.49 24.88
N THR A 78 17.35 14.10 24.72
CA THR A 78 16.23 14.57 25.57
C THR A 78 15.49 13.39 26.19
N ALA A 79 14.72 13.67 27.25
CA ALA A 79 13.88 12.66 27.90
C ALA A 79 12.81 12.10 26.96
N ASP A 80 12.27 12.92 26.06
CA ASP A 80 11.26 12.49 25.10
C ASP A 80 11.88 11.61 24.00
N GLU A 81 13.05 11.97 23.46
CA GLU A 81 13.79 11.11 22.53
C GLU A 81 14.09 9.74 23.15
N ALA A 82 14.55 9.73 24.42
CA ALA A 82 14.87 8.49 25.12
C ALA A 82 13.62 7.63 25.31
N TRP A 83 12.50 8.25 25.66
CA TRP A 83 11.21 7.58 25.81
C TRP A 83 10.68 7.01 24.49
N ILE A 84 10.74 7.75 23.38
CA ILE A 84 10.30 7.27 22.06
C ILE A 84 11.16 6.07 21.62
N VAL A 85 12.48 6.17 21.71
CA VAL A 85 13.39 5.07 21.36
C VAL A 85 13.11 3.83 22.20
N ASN A 86 12.91 4.00 23.51
CA ASN A 86 12.58 2.89 24.40
C ASN A 86 11.21 2.27 24.09
N THR A 87 10.22 3.09 23.71
CA THR A 87 8.88 2.64 23.31
C THR A 87 8.95 1.79 22.03
N VAL A 88 9.64 2.29 20.99
CA VAL A 88 9.86 1.54 19.74
C VAL A 88 10.59 0.24 20.03
N ARG A 89 11.65 0.25 20.85
CA ARG A 89 12.39 -0.96 21.24
C ARG A 89 11.49 -1.99 21.89
N ARG A 90 10.73 -1.59 22.91
CA ARG A 90 9.81 -2.47 23.64
C ARG A 90 8.76 -3.10 22.71
N PHE A 91 8.20 -2.33 21.77
CA PHE A 91 7.22 -2.88 20.83
C PHE A 91 7.86 -3.76 19.75
N ALA A 92 9.04 -3.41 19.26
CA ALA A 92 9.79 -4.24 18.32
C ALA A 92 10.12 -5.61 18.92
N GLU A 93 10.58 -5.64 20.18
CA GLU A 93 10.84 -6.87 20.94
C GLU A 93 9.56 -7.70 21.12
N LYS A 94 8.46 -7.09 21.57
CA LYS A 94 7.16 -7.79 21.69
C LYS A 94 6.64 -8.33 20.35
N ALA A 95 6.89 -7.61 19.26
CA ALA A 95 6.47 -7.99 17.92
C ALA A 95 7.41 -9.01 17.25
N GLY A 96 8.59 -9.27 17.84
CA GLY A 96 9.60 -10.18 17.28
C GLY A 96 10.23 -9.68 15.98
N ILE A 97 10.42 -8.37 15.85
CA ILE A 97 11.12 -7.74 14.72
C ILE A 97 12.43 -7.08 15.16
N GLY A 98 13.37 -6.89 14.23
CA GLY A 98 14.56 -6.09 14.47
C GLY A 98 14.22 -4.64 14.82
N MET A 99 15.08 -4.01 15.62
CA MET A 99 14.91 -2.63 16.07
C MET A 99 14.83 -1.66 14.87
N PRO A 100 13.70 -0.98 14.64
CA PRO A 100 13.61 0.07 13.64
C PRO A 100 14.52 1.24 13.99
N GLU A 101 15.02 1.93 12.97
CA GLU A 101 15.56 3.28 13.16
C GLU A 101 14.44 4.19 13.70
N VAL A 102 14.79 5.13 14.57
CA VAL A 102 13.83 6.07 15.16
C VAL A 102 14.21 7.47 14.74
N GLY A 103 13.24 8.23 14.24
CA GLY A 103 13.44 9.62 13.83
C GLY A 103 12.37 10.57 14.36
N ILE A 104 12.75 11.85 14.48
CA ILE A 104 11.82 12.95 14.72
C ILE A 104 11.92 13.93 13.56
N TYR A 105 10.79 14.53 13.17
CA TYR A 105 10.75 15.57 12.16
C TYR A 105 9.77 16.68 12.54
N GLU A 106 9.98 17.88 12.01
CA GLU A 106 9.08 19.01 12.21
C GLU A 106 7.84 18.89 11.32
N GLY A 107 6.66 19.10 11.89
CA GLY A 107 5.42 19.09 11.11
C GLY A 107 4.14 18.90 11.93
N ALA A 108 3.01 18.88 11.23
CA ALA A 108 1.70 18.60 11.82
C ALA A 108 1.64 17.22 12.49
N PRO A 109 0.70 16.97 13.42
CA PRO A 109 0.57 15.69 14.12
C PRO A 109 0.50 14.50 13.18
N ASN A 110 1.58 13.71 13.13
CA ASN A 110 1.71 12.56 12.25
C ASN A 110 2.85 11.63 12.72
N ALA A 111 2.77 10.36 12.33
CA ALA A 111 3.84 9.37 12.45
C ALA A 111 3.78 8.44 11.25
N PHE A 112 4.89 7.79 10.92
CA PHE A 112 4.91 6.81 9.85
C PHE A 112 6.00 5.75 10.06
N ALA A 113 5.76 4.56 9.53
CA ALA A 113 6.75 3.52 9.35
C ALA A 113 7.05 3.24 7.87
N THR A 114 8.32 2.94 7.57
CA THR A 114 8.73 2.50 6.23
C THR A 114 9.95 1.60 6.27
N GLY A 115 10.12 0.78 5.23
CA GLY A 115 11.27 -0.12 5.09
C GLY A 115 10.94 -1.37 4.30
N ALA A 116 11.85 -1.74 3.39
CA ALA A 116 11.74 -2.96 2.60
C ALA A 116 11.88 -4.24 3.45
N PHE A 117 12.59 -4.14 4.57
CA PHE A 117 12.88 -5.25 5.46
C PHE A 117 12.38 -4.94 6.86
N ARG A 118 11.64 -5.88 7.45
CA ARG A 118 11.10 -5.74 8.82
C ARG A 118 12.20 -5.49 9.86
N ASP A 119 13.39 -6.03 9.62
CA ASP A 119 14.54 -5.96 10.54
C ASP A 119 15.46 -4.76 10.23
N SER A 120 15.07 -3.89 9.30
CA SER A 120 15.76 -2.64 8.95
C SER A 120 14.75 -1.54 8.58
N ALA A 121 13.66 -1.46 9.34
CA ALA A 121 12.63 -0.44 9.16
C ALA A 121 13.05 0.92 9.75
N LEU A 122 12.16 1.89 9.60
CA LEU A 122 12.22 3.23 10.18
C LEU A 122 10.84 3.52 10.76
N VAL A 123 10.80 4.06 11.98
CA VAL A 123 9.61 4.68 12.58
C VAL A 123 9.96 6.14 12.84
N ALA A 124 9.12 7.06 12.38
CA ALA A 124 9.31 8.49 12.59
C ALA A 124 8.06 9.13 13.19
N VAL A 125 8.28 10.10 14.08
CA VAL A 125 7.22 10.83 14.79
C VAL A 125 7.40 12.33 14.59
N SER A 126 6.33 13.07 14.32
CA SER A 126 6.42 14.52 14.18
C SER A 126 6.41 15.24 15.53
N THR A 127 7.04 16.42 15.60
CA THR A 127 6.96 17.31 16.77
C THR A 127 5.52 17.72 17.10
N GLY A 128 4.69 17.95 16.08
CA GLY A 128 3.26 18.20 16.26
C GLY A 128 2.55 17.06 16.97
N LEU A 129 2.91 15.80 16.71
CA LEU A 129 2.29 14.65 17.41
C LEU A 129 2.62 14.70 18.90
N LEU A 130 3.90 14.93 19.22
CA LEU A 130 4.40 14.99 20.60
C LEU A 130 3.80 16.15 21.40
N GLN A 131 3.50 17.27 20.75
CA GLN A 131 2.94 18.46 21.39
C GLN A 131 1.42 18.36 21.61
N ASN A 132 0.70 17.63 20.76
CA ASN A 132 -0.77 17.61 20.77
C ASN A 132 -1.39 16.35 21.39
N MET A 133 -0.59 15.31 21.63
CA MET A 133 -1.05 14.03 22.15
C MET A 133 -0.40 13.70 23.49
N THR A 134 -1.13 12.98 24.34
CA THR A 134 -0.56 12.42 25.57
C THR A 134 0.44 11.33 25.23
N ARG A 135 1.34 11.02 26.17
CA ARG A 135 2.32 9.94 25.98
C ARG A 135 1.66 8.62 25.62
N GLU A 136 0.58 8.23 26.31
CA GLU A 136 -0.11 6.96 26.00
C GLU A 136 -0.70 6.92 24.58
N GLU A 137 -1.24 8.04 24.10
CA GLU A 137 -1.77 8.14 22.74
C GLU A 137 -0.65 8.07 21.68
N VAL A 138 0.50 8.72 21.94
CA VAL A 138 1.69 8.60 21.07
C VAL A 138 2.24 7.17 21.08
N GLU A 139 2.30 6.50 22.23
CA GLU A 139 2.70 5.08 22.28
C GLU A 139 1.73 4.21 21.45
N ALA A 140 0.43 4.52 21.46
CA ALA A 140 -0.54 3.81 20.64
C ALA A 140 -0.26 3.98 19.14
N VAL A 141 -0.01 5.21 18.69
CA VAL A 141 0.37 5.52 17.30
C VAL A 141 1.67 4.80 16.92
N ILE A 142 2.69 4.84 17.77
CA ILE A 142 3.94 4.08 17.54
C ILE A 142 3.66 2.57 17.47
N GLY A 143 2.80 2.05 18.35
CA GLY A 143 2.38 0.66 18.34
C GLY A 143 1.70 0.25 17.02
N HIS A 144 0.89 1.15 16.45
CA HIS A 144 0.26 0.97 15.14
C HIS A 144 1.30 0.89 14.02
N GLU A 145 2.26 1.83 13.99
CA GLU A 145 3.36 1.82 13.02
C GLU A 145 4.25 0.58 13.14
N VAL A 146 4.55 0.14 14.36
CA VAL A 146 5.30 -1.12 14.60
C VAL A 146 4.50 -2.33 14.15
N ALA A 147 3.18 -2.34 14.36
CA ALA A 147 2.32 -3.41 13.87
C ALA A 147 2.34 -3.52 12.34
N HIS A 148 2.42 -2.39 11.61
CA HIS A 148 2.60 -2.41 10.16
C HIS A 148 3.89 -3.12 9.72
N ILE A 149 5.00 -2.81 10.39
CA ILE A 149 6.30 -3.44 10.13
C ILE A 149 6.23 -4.95 10.43
N ALA A 150 5.66 -5.32 11.58
CA ALA A 150 5.54 -6.71 12.02
C ALA A 150 4.64 -7.56 11.09
N ASN A 151 3.57 -6.97 10.57
CA ASN A 151 2.69 -7.62 9.60
C ASN A 151 3.35 -7.80 8.23
N GLY A 152 4.40 -7.03 7.92
CA GLY A 152 5.08 -7.05 6.62
C GLY A 152 4.27 -6.32 5.55
N ASP A 153 3.62 -5.24 5.95
CA ASP A 153 2.62 -4.56 5.15
C ASP A 153 3.20 -3.85 3.94
N MET A 154 4.39 -3.26 4.08
CA MET A 154 5.10 -2.57 3.00
C MET A 154 5.35 -3.54 1.84
N VAL A 155 5.90 -4.72 2.15
CA VAL A 155 6.15 -5.78 1.17
C VAL A 155 4.85 -6.33 0.58
N THR A 156 3.83 -6.57 1.41
CA THR A 156 2.55 -7.11 0.95
C THR A 156 1.86 -6.15 -0.02
N MET A 157 1.84 -4.85 0.30
CA MET A 157 1.28 -3.83 -0.58
C MET A 157 2.07 -3.67 -1.87
N THR A 158 3.40 -3.66 -1.81
CA THR A 158 4.26 -3.65 -2.99
C THR A 158 3.95 -4.82 -3.91
N LEU A 159 3.74 -6.01 -3.35
CA LEU A 159 3.44 -7.19 -4.14
C LEU A 159 2.05 -7.11 -4.78
N ILE A 160 1.03 -6.67 -4.04
CA ILE A 160 -0.32 -6.44 -4.60
C ILE A 160 -0.26 -5.41 -5.73
N GLN A 161 0.43 -4.29 -5.52
CA GLN A 161 0.63 -3.25 -6.54
C GLN A 161 1.36 -3.79 -7.77
N GLY A 162 2.42 -4.59 -7.58
CA GLY A 162 3.17 -5.19 -8.67
C GLY A 162 2.29 -6.06 -9.56
N VAL A 163 1.46 -6.92 -8.95
CA VAL A 163 0.48 -7.74 -9.66
C VAL A 163 -0.52 -6.88 -10.43
N MET A 164 -1.14 -5.91 -9.75
CA MET A 164 -2.13 -5.03 -10.36
C MET A 164 -1.55 -4.25 -11.54
N ASN A 165 -0.35 -3.70 -11.40
CA ASN A 165 0.34 -3.01 -12.50
C ASN A 165 0.65 -3.95 -13.67
N THR A 166 1.09 -5.18 -13.40
CA THR A 166 1.31 -6.19 -14.44
C THR A 166 0.02 -6.51 -15.21
N PHE A 167 -1.10 -6.66 -14.51
CA PHE A 167 -2.40 -6.88 -15.16
C PHE A 167 -2.84 -5.68 -16.01
N VAL A 168 -2.72 -4.47 -15.47
CA VAL A 168 -3.08 -3.23 -16.18
C VAL A 168 -2.29 -3.11 -17.48
N VAL A 169 -0.95 -3.24 -17.40
CA VAL A 169 -0.06 -3.14 -18.57
C VAL A 169 -0.32 -4.25 -19.59
N PHE A 170 -0.50 -5.50 -19.12
CA PHE A 170 -0.72 -6.62 -20.03
C PHE A 170 -2.05 -6.51 -20.76
N LEU A 171 -3.14 -6.32 -20.01
CA LEU A 171 -4.49 -6.30 -20.58
C LEU A 171 -4.73 -5.05 -21.43
N SER A 172 -4.20 -3.88 -21.04
CA SER A 172 -4.35 -2.67 -21.86
C SER A 172 -3.77 -2.85 -23.26
N ARG A 173 -2.60 -3.47 -23.36
CA ARG A 173 -1.90 -3.75 -24.63
C ARG A 173 -2.54 -4.85 -25.43
N VAL A 174 -2.99 -5.92 -24.78
CA VAL A 174 -3.76 -6.99 -25.45
C VAL A 174 -5.03 -6.42 -26.06
N ILE A 175 -5.82 -5.66 -25.29
CA ILE A 175 -7.07 -5.05 -25.78
C ILE A 175 -6.77 -4.04 -26.88
N GLY A 176 -5.76 -3.18 -26.68
CA GLY A 176 -5.34 -2.22 -27.69
C GLY A 176 -5.01 -2.88 -29.02
N PHE A 177 -4.31 -4.01 -28.98
CA PHE A 177 -3.95 -4.75 -30.17
C PHE A 177 -5.16 -5.43 -30.84
N VAL A 178 -6.06 -6.02 -30.05
CA VAL A 178 -7.30 -6.62 -30.57
C VAL A 178 -8.16 -5.58 -31.27
N VAL A 179 -8.34 -4.40 -30.67
CA VAL A 179 -9.13 -3.31 -31.25
C VAL A 179 -8.48 -2.76 -32.52
N ASP A 180 -7.17 -2.50 -32.52
CA ASP A 180 -6.45 -2.03 -33.70
C ASP A 180 -6.54 -3.04 -34.86
N SER A 181 -6.41 -4.33 -34.58
CA SER A 181 -6.55 -5.41 -35.57
C SER A 181 -7.95 -5.47 -36.18
N PHE A 182 -8.99 -5.13 -35.41
CA PHE A 182 -10.36 -5.08 -35.90
C PHE A 182 -10.62 -3.83 -36.76
N LEU A 183 -10.08 -2.68 -36.35
CA LEU A 183 -10.21 -1.41 -37.08
C LEU A 183 -9.44 -1.42 -38.40
N ARG A 184 -8.32 -2.16 -38.48
CA ARG A 184 -7.45 -2.25 -39.66
C ARG A 184 -7.82 -3.38 -40.63
N ARG A 185 -8.97 -4.02 -40.43
CA ARG A 185 -9.43 -5.17 -41.23
C ARG A 185 -9.86 -4.70 -42.64
N GLY A 186 -8.87 -4.35 -43.47
CA GLY A 186 -9.06 -3.80 -44.82
C GLY A 186 -7.84 -3.07 -45.42
N ASP A 187 -6.91 -2.57 -44.59
CA ASP A 187 -5.71 -1.84 -45.04
C ASP A 187 -4.49 -2.76 -45.05
N SER A 188 -4.09 -3.23 -46.25
CA SER A 188 -3.01 -4.20 -46.43
C SER A 188 -1.59 -3.62 -46.44
N GLU A 189 -1.42 -2.30 -46.29
CA GLU A 189 -0.14 -1.63 -46.60
C GLU A 189 0.68 -1.15 -45.38
N GLN A 190 0.19 -1.28 -44.13
CA GLN A 190 0.94 -0.80 -42.96
C GLN A 190 1.37 -1.92 -42.00
N SER A 191 2.67 -2.20 -42.01
CA SER A 191 3.33 -3.05 -41.02
C SER A 191 3.58 -2.25 -39.73
N GLY A 192 2.71 -2.39 -38.73
CA GLY A 192 2.94 -1.86 -37.37
C GLY A 192 1.66 -1.52 -36.59
N PRO A 193 1.73 -1.34 -35.25
CA PRO A 193 0.58 -0.91 -34.45
C PRO A 193 0.12 0.49 -34.86
N GLY A 194 -1.19 0.65 -35.07
CA GLY A 194 -1.77 1.93 -35.48
C GLY A 194 -2.05 2.91 -34.36
N ILE A 195 -2.59 4.06 -34.75
CA ILE A 195 -3.14 5.04 -33.81
C ILE A 195 -4.28 4.43 -32.96
N GLY A 196 -5.01 3.44 -33.51
CA GLY A 196 -6.03 2.68 -32.78
C GLY A 196 -5.46 1.91 -31.60
N TYR A 197 -4.29 1.28 -31.77
CA TYR A 197 -3.56 0.61 -30.68
C TYR A 197 -3.17 1.61 -29.58
N LEU A 198 -2.57 2.75 -29.96
CA LEU A 198 -2.10 3.75 -29.00
C LEU A 198 -3.25 4.31 -28.17
N ILE A 199 -4.31 4.78 -28.82
CA ILE A 199 -5.47 5.38 -28.16
C ILE A 199 -6.14 4.35 -27.24
N THR A 200 -6.41 3.15 -27.77
CA THR A 200 -7.09 2.11 -26.99
C THR A 200 -6.25 1.66 -25.80
N SER A 201 -4.93 1.48 -25.98
CA SER A 201 -4.05 1.07 -24.88
C SER A 201 -4.04 2.11 -23.76
N ILE A 202 -3.97 3.41 -24.09
CA ILE A 202 -4.00 4.49 -23.09
C ILE A 202 -5.36 4.51 -22.35
N VAL A 203 -6.47 4.43 -23.09
CA VAL A 203 -7.81 4.41 -22.50
C VAL A 203 -7.96 3.21 -21.56
N MET A 204 -7.55 2.03 -22.01
CA MET A 204 -7.63 0.82 -21.19
C MET A 204 -6.69 0.85 -20.01
N GLU A 205 -5.51 1.46 -20.13
CA GLU A 205 -4.57 1.63 -19.01
C GLU A 205 -5.18 2.51 -17.91
N VAL A 206 -5.85 3.61 -18.29
CA VAL A 206 -6.56 4.47 -17.32
C VAL A 206 -7.72 3.71 -16.66
N VAL A 207 -8.57 3.04 -17.45
CA VAL A 207 -9.75 2.32 -16.94
C VAL A 207 -9.33 1.16 -16.03
N LEU A 208 -8.41 0.31 -16.48
CA LEU A 208 -7.93 -0.82 -15.68
C LEU A 208 -7.12 -0.34 -14.48
N GLY A 209 -6.34 0.73 -14.61
CA GLY A 209 -5.61 1.36 -13.52
C GLY A 209 -6.54 1.86 -12.41
N PHE A 210 -7.67 2.46 -12.78
CA PHE A 210 -8.71 2.86 -11.84
C PHE A 210 -9.31 1.66 -11.09
N LEU A 211 -9.61 0.56 -11.80
CA LEU A 211 -10.11 -0.67 -11.18
C LEU A 211 -9.07 -1.31 -10.24
N ALA A 212 -7.81 -1.36 -10.67
CA ALA A 212 -6.68 -1.81 -9.85
C ALA A 212 -6.55 -0.98 -8.57
N ALA A 213 -6.69 0.34 -8.65
CA ALA A 213 -6.62 1.23 -7.49
C ALA A 213 -7.70 0.92 -6.44
N ILE A 214 -8.91 0.53 -6.85
CA ILE A 214 -9.98 0.13 -5.92
C ILE A 214 -9.57 -1.12 -5.13
N ILE A 215 -8.98 -2.12 -5.80
CA ILE A 215 -8.49 -3.35 -5.16
C ILE A 215 -7.37 -3.01 -4.17
N VAL A 216 -6.39 -2.21 -4.59
CA VAL A 216 -5.27 -1.77 -3.73
C VAL A 216 -5.79 -1.01 -2.51
N ALA A 217 -6.75 -0.09 -2.69
CA ALA A 217 -7.34 0.68 -1.60
C ALA A 217 -8.11 -0.21 -0.60
N TRP A 218 -8.80 -1.25 -1.08
CA TRP A 218 -9.46 -2.22 -0.21
C TRP A 218 -8.48 -2.97 0.69
N PHE A 219 -7.38 -3.49 0.13
CA PHE A 219 -6.32 -4.12 0.93
C PHE A 219 -5.65 -3.13 1.88
N SER A 220 -5.50 -1.87 1.45
CA SER A 220 -4.99 -0.79 2.31
C SER A 220 -5.85 -0.61 3.56
N ARG A 221 -7.17 -0.55 3.41
CA ARG A 221 -8.10 -0.39 4.53
C ARG A 221 -8.08 -1.58 5.50
N GLN A 222 -8.06 -2.80 4.97
CA GLN A 222 -8.08 -4.01 5.81
C GLN A 222 -6.84 -4.10 6.73
N ARG A 223 -5.72 -3.58 6.26
CA ARG A 223 -4.47 -3.52 7.01
C ARG A 223 -4.56 -2.60 8.22
N GLU A 224 -5.22 -1.45 8.09
CA GLU A 224 -5.34 -0.47 9.18
C GLU A 224 -6.02 -1.10 10.42
N PHE A 225 -7.10 -1.85 10.22
CA PHE A 225 -7.78 -2.57 11.32
C PHE A 225 -6.86 -3.59 12.00
N ARG A 226 -6.00 -4.29 11.22
CA ARG A 226 -5.03 -5.22 11.77
C ARG A 226 -3.92 -4.51 12.54
N ALA A 227 -3.49 -3.34 12.09
CA ALA A 227 -2.50 -2.54 12.77
C ALA A 227 -3.05 -1.93 14.05
N ASP A 228 -4.32 -1.50 14.08
CA ASP A 228 -5.02 -1.05 15.28
C ASP A 228 -5.12 -2.14 16.34
N ALA A 229 -5.58 -3.34 15.94
CA ALA A 229 -5.59 -4.51 16.82
C ALA A 229 -4.16 -4.86 17.28
N GLY A 230 -3.18 -4.75 16.40
CA GLY A 230 -1.75 -4.92 16.69
C GLY A 230 -1.26 -3.95 17.77
N ALA A 231 -1.58 -2.67 17.66
CA ALA A 231 -1.24 -1.64 18.64
C ALA A 231 -1.86 -1.96 20.01
N ALA A 232 -3.14 -2.33 20.03
CA ALA A 232 -3.84 -2.72 21.26
C ALA A 232 -3.19 -3.94 21.92
N MET A 233 -2.79 -4.94 21.15
CA MET A 233 -2.06 -6.12 21.64
C MET A 233 -0.67 -5.75 22.19
N LEU A 234 0.09 -4.92 21.48
CA LEU A 234 1.43 -4.49 21.91
C LEU A 234 1.41 -3.66 23.20
N MET A 235 0.38 -2.82 23.36
CA MET A 235 0.13 -2.06 24.58
C MET A 235 -0.50 -2.88 25.70
N GLY A 236 -1.19 -3.97 25.38
CA GLY A 236 -1.99 -4.76 26.33
C GLY A 236 -3.32 -4.11 26.74
N ARG A 237 -3.72 -3.01 26.07
CA ARG A 237 -4.98 -2.30 26.28
C ARG A 237 -5.38 -1.52 25.03
N LYS A 238 -6.68 -1.45 24.75
CA LYS A 238 -7.23 -0.76 23.56
C LYS A 238 -7.47 0.73 23.74
N GLN A 239 -7.68 1.20 24.98
CA GLN A 239 -8.13 2.57 25.25
C GLN A 239 -7.20 3.66 24.69
N PRO A 240 -5.86 3.57 24.80
CA PRO A 240 -5.00 4.63 24.28
C PRO A 240 -5.05 4.74 22.76
N MET A 241 -5.28 3.63 22.03
CA MET A 241 -5.45 3.66 20.57
C MET A 241 -6.79 4.32 20.19
N ILE A 242 -7.86 4.01 20.91
CA ILE A 242 -9.17 4.65 20.71
C ILE A 242 -9.06 6.17 20.94
N ASN A 243 -8.39 6.59 22.02
CA ASN A 243 -8.17 8.00 22.32
C ASN A 243 -7.32 8.70 21.26
N ALA A 244 -6.25 8.03 20.79
CA ALA A 244 -5.40 8.54 19.73
C ALA A 244 -6.18 8.77 18.43
N LEU A 245 -7.00 7.79 18.01
CA LEU A 245 -7.85 7.90 16.83
C LEU A 245 -8.88 9.02 16.96
N ALA A 246 -9.54 9.14 18.12
CA ALA A 246 -10.47 10.22 18.38
C ALA A 246 -9.79 11.59 18.22
N ARG A 247 -8.61 11.77 18.81
CA ARG A 247 -7.87 13.03 18.74
C ARG A 247 -7.41 13.38 17.32
N LEU A 248 -6.91 12.41 16.57
CA LEU A 248 -6.53 12.60 15.16
C LEU A 248 -7.75 12.90 14.26
N GLY A 249 -8.93 12.41 14.63
CA GLY A 249 -10.20 12.71 13.96
C GLY A 249 -10.84 14.04 14.36
N GLY A 250 -10.22 14.80 15.27
CA GLY A 250 -10.83 16.02 15.82
C GLY A 250 -12.03 15.76 16.74
N LEU A 251 -12.17 14.53 17.26
CA LEU A 251 -13.16 14.15 18.24
C LEU A 251 -12.59 14.32 19.65
N GLU A 252 -13.45 14.75 20.59
CA GLU A 252 -13.11 14.77 22.02
C GLU A 252 -12.83 13.34 22.52
N PRO A 253 -11.63 13.06 23.08
CA PRO A 253 -11.29 11.73 23.60
C PRO A 253 -12.27 11.26 24.67
N GLY A 254 -12.84 10.06 24.50
CA GLY A 254 -13.82 9.48 25.44
C GLY A 254 -15.28 9.83 25.15
N ALA A 255 -15.57 10.71 24.19
CA ALA A 255 -16.93 10.86 23.67
C ALA A 255 -17.30 9.60 22.87
N LEU A 256 -18.24 8.80 23.40
CA LEU A 256 -18.86 7.72 22.63
C LEU A 256 -19.54 8.34 21.40
N PRO A 257 -19.32 7.83 20.17
CA PRO A 257 -20.07 8.30 19.02
C PRO A 257 -21.54 7.87 19.16
N GLN A 258 -22.34 8.70 19.83
CA GLN A 258 -23.79 8.56 19.83
C GLN A 258 -24.29 9.09 18.50
N GLY A 259 -24.47 8.18 17.54
CA GLY A 259 -25.35 8.40 16.38
C GLY A 259 -25.09 9.65 15.56
N MET A 260 -23.83 10.07 15.37
CA MET A 260 -23.52 11.12 14.40
C MET A 260 -23.24 10.49 13.05
N GLN A 261 -24.20 10.66 12.14
CA GLN A 261 -24.03 10.38 10.72
C GLN A 261 -22.71 10.98 10.27
N ALA A 262 -21.90 10.15 9.61
CA ALA A 262 -20.73 10.57 8.86
C ALA A 262 -21.01 11.91 8.19
N LEU A 263 -20.29 12.96 8.59
CA LEU A 263 -20.15 14.17 7.77
C LEU A 263 -19.37 13.75 6.53
N GLY A 264 -20.10 13.08 5.64
CA GLY A 264 -19.68 12.55 4.36
C GLY A 264 -19.54 13.71 3.40
N ILE A 265 -18.48 14.49 3.57
CA ILE A 265 -17.91 15.21 2.44
C ILE A 265 -16.89 14.26 1.80
N THR A 266 -17.41 13.40 0.94
CA THR A 266 -16.85 12.92 -0.33
C THR A 266 -17.69 11.72 -0.76
N GLY A 267 -18.30 11.79 -1.94
CA GLY A 267 -19.33 10.86 -2.40
C GLY A 267 -18.90 9.40 -2.39
N SER A 268 -19.85 8.49 -2.62
CA SER A 268 -19.68 7.02 -2.67
C SER A 268 -18.43 6.53 -3.43
N LEU A 269 -17.91 7.32 -4.38
CA LEU A 269 -16.66 7.05 -5.09
C LEU A 269 -15.41 7.36 -4.25
N GLY A 270 -15.38 8.45 -3.48
CA GLY A 270 -14.27 8.81 -2.58
C GLY A 270 -14.02 7.77 -1.50
N LYS A 271 -15.06 7.12 -0.98
CA LYS A 271 -14.93 5.97 -0.05
C LYS A 271 -14.20 4.77 -0.66
N LEU A 272 -14.35 4.55 -1.97
CA LEU A 272 -13.66 3.46 -2.66
C LEU A 272 -12.15 3.73 -2.78
N PHE A 273 -11.76 5.00 -2.94
CA PHE A 273 -10.36 5.45 -3.06
C PHE A 273 -9.68 5.82 -1.75
N SER A 274 -10.43 5.93 -0.65
CA SER A 274 -9.84 6.20 0.66
C SER A 274 -8.86 5.08 1.06
N THR A 275 -7.61 5.46 1.34
CA THR A 275 -6.55 4.54 1.78
C THR A 275 -6.67 4.16 3.25
N HIS A 276 -7.44 4.93 4.03
CA HIS A 276 -7.78 4.67 5.43
C HIS A 276 -9.30 4.51 5.60
N PRO A 277 -9.77 3.57 6.43
CA PRO A 277 -11.16 3.50 6.83
C PRO A 277 -11.57 4.74 7.66
N PRO A 278 -12.86 5.06 7.73
CA PRO A 278 -13.39 6.06 8.67
C PRO A 278 -12.93 5.78 10.11
N ILE A 279 -12.64 6.83 10.86
CA ILE A 279 -12.12 6.73 12.23
C ILE A 279 -13.12 6.03 13.15
N GLU A 280 -14.41 6.27 12.93
CA GLU A 280 -15.50 5.67 13.70
C GLU A 280 -15.54 4.15 13.51
N GLU A 281 -15.31 3.66 12.28
CA GLU A 281 -15.24 2.22 12.00
C GLU A 281 -14.04 1.57 12.69
N ARG A 282 -12.88 2.25 12.71
CA ARG A 282 -11.66 1.78 13.40
C ARG A 282 -11.86 1.73 14.92
N ILE A 283 -12.48 2.76 15.50
CA ILE A 283 -12.82 2.80 16.93
C ILE A 283 -13.81 1.69 17.28
N ALA A 284 -14.87 1.49 16.49
CA ALA A 284 -15.85 0.44 16.71
C ALA A 284 -15.19 -0.97 16.64
N ALA A 285 -14.30 -1.19 15.68
CA ALA A 285 -13.55 -2.44 15.58
C ALA A 285 -12.66 -2.69 16.82
N LEU A 286 -11.97 -1.67 17.32
CA LEU A 286 -11.18 -1.76 18.55
C LEU A 286 -12.05 -2.06 19.78
N GLN A 287 -13.22 -1.44 19.88
CA GLN A 287 -14.15 -1.68 20.98
C GLN A 287 -14.65 -3.12 21.02
N ALA A 288 -14.74 -3.79 19.87
CA ALA A 288 -15.17 -5.18 19.75
C ALA A 288 -14.08 -6.24 20.06
N LEU A 289 -12.81 -5.83 20.24
CA LEU A 289 -11.70 -6.71 20.68
C LEU A 289 -11.81 -7.07 22.17
#